data_AF-K7EC64-F1
#
_entry.id   AF-K7EC64-F1
#
_cell.length_a   1.000
_cell.length_b   1.000
_cell.length_c   1.000
_cell.angle_alpha   90.00
_cell.angle_beta   90.00
_cell.angle_gamma   90.00
#
_symmetry.space_group_name_H-M   'P 1'
#
loop_
_entity.id
_entity.type
_entity.pdbx_description
1 polymer ?
#
loop_
_entity_poly.entity_id
_entity_poly.type
_entity_poly.pdbx_seq_one_letter_code
_entity_poly.pdbx_strand_id
1 'polypeptide(L)'
;MGLTCADINVGLLLDCIKQQLNNIPAVTNALLLITSICQEHSNTCVYFQDIGGLKLVHKLARSDVPSSLKEVALYMLGSLANSHVLCQQSLCTTELFDEMLTFMVDENSSTNLQSVSVSVLLSLVSKNGDGQRLLRETDCLSVLQKLFRETLTKSEIDSSNESFMEKYPLWNALCSTLGAAVNNPQNEENQKICCSILPHVQTLLEVSKKPEIVCPLCLLIGLTVAENPSVQKFFMSIGGLDILADVFIKLAGDACQNISSAKVAVTVTITMGVCIADNPPGSRILAKHHVVPKLLTLLLLEGLDSGEKNGVLLTLGHAIVSCVKDLAVQLLANASQDILGLCERGEIFGHMKTIQNSLPKKTIKREEDEEQGPKTDDDTGDSVLKDSDQEDALPKRCSESSAQIYHPSANDELQSQLESLGGDPTSAFSSKHEPVGSERVFDHPASEDENRVQQPPKEEQPENP
;
A
#
# COMPACT_ATOMS: atom_id res chain seq x y z
N MET A 1 -22.16 35.06 -4.98
CA MET A 1 -20.72 35.38 -4.83
C MET A 1 -20.20 35.79 -6.20
N GLY A 2 -19.18 36.64 -6.30
CA GLY A 2 -18.56 36.97 -7.59
C GLY A 2 -17.65 35.83 -8.08
N LEU A 3 -17.48 35.69 -9.39
CA LEU A 3 -16.50 34.76 -9.99
C LEU A 3 -15.08 35.18 -9.61
N THR A 4 -14.23 34.20 -9.28
CA THR A 4 -12.80 34.42 -9.07
C THR A 4 -12.03 34.46 -10.40
N CYS A 5 -10.77 34.87 -10.36
CA CYS A 5 -9.88 34.78 -11.52
C CYS A 5 -9.72 33.32 -12.01
N ALA A 6 -9.65 32.36 -11.08
CA ALA A 6 -9.56 30.93 -11.38
C ALA A 6 -10.82 30.43 -12.13
N ASP A 7 -12.00 30.82 -11.66
CA ASP A 7 -13.27 30.45 -12.30
C ASP A 7 -13.37 31.01 -13.73
N ILE A 8 -12.99 32.29 -13.92
CA ILE A 8 -12.96 32.92 -15.25
C ILE A 8 -11.99 32.19 -16.19
N ASN A 9 -10.79 31.86 -15.72
CA ASN A 9 -9.80 31.12 -16.50
C ASN A 9 -10.31 29.74 -16.90
N VAL A 10 -10.92 29.00 -15.97
CA VAL A 10 -11.49 27.67 -16.25
C VAL A 10 -12.67 27.75 -17.23
N GLY A 11 -13.52 28.78 -17.14
CA GLY A 11 -14.57 29.04 -18.13
C GLY A 11 -14.01 29.27 -19.54
N LEU A 12 -12.98 30.13 -19.66
CA LEU A 12 -12.32 30.41 -20.94
C LEU A 12 -11.60 29.18 -21.52
N LEU A 13 -10.94 28.37 -20.69
CA LEU A 13 -10.29 27.13 -21.12
C LEU A 13 -11.32 26.08 -21.56
N LEU A 14 -12.46 25.97 -20.87
CA LEU A 14 -13.55 25.08 -21.28
C LEU A 14 -14.18 25.51 -22.62
N ASP A 15 -14.30 26.81 -22.88
CA ASP A 15 -14.75 27.32 -24.16
C ASP A 15 -13.71 27.15 -25.27
N CYS A 16 -12.41 27.22 -24.95
CA CYS A 16 -11.33 26.85 -25.87
C CYS A 16 -11.47 25.39 -26.33
N ILE A 17 -11.71 24.45 -25.41
CA ILE A 17 -11.94 23.03 -25.73
C ILE A 17 -13.15 22.87 -26.67
N LYS A 18 -14.28 23.55 -26.39
CA LYS A 18 -15.49 23.50 -27.25
C LYS A 18 -15.22 23.97 -28.68
N GLN A 19 -14.43 25.04 -28.84
CA GLN A 19 -14.19 25.69 -30.12
C GLN A 19 -13.07 25.01 -30.93
N GLN A 20 -12.10 24.38 -30.26
CA GLN A 20 -10.87 23.88 -30.87
C GLN A 20 -10.74 22.35 -30.85
N LEU A 21 -11.84 21.59 -30.90
CA LEU A 21 -11.82 20.11 -30.88
C LEU A 21 -10.86 19.46 -31.90
N ASN A 22 -10.60 20.11 -33.03
CA ASN A 22 -9.68 19.62 -34.06
C ASN A 22 -8.19 19.93 -33.78
N ASN A 23 -7.89 20.77 -32.79
CA ASN A 23 -6.54 21.20 -32.42
C ASN A 23 -6.10 20.47 -31.14
N ILE A 24 -5.72 19.19 -31.30
CA ILE A 24 -5.40 18.28 -30.19
C ILE A 24 -4.41 18.90 -29.19
N PRO A 25 -3.27 19.52 -29.58
CA PRO A 25 -2.35 20.14 -28.62
C PRO A 25 -2.99 21.24 -27.77
N ALA A 26 -3.87 22.07 -28.34
CA ALA A 26 -4.56 23.12 -27.58
C ALA A 26 -5.59 22.53 -26.60
N VAL A 27 -6.31 21.49 -27.01
CA VAL A 27 -7.26 20.78 -26.14
C VAL A 27 -6.52 20.09 -24.98
N THR A 28 -5.45 19.34 -25.27
CA THR A 28 -4.60 18.69 -24.26
C THR A 28 -4.07 19.70 -23.24
N ASN A 29 -3.49 20.81 -23.69
CA ASN A 29 -2.99 21.85 -22.80
C ASN A 29 -4.10 22.48 -21.95
N ALA A 30 -5.29 22.71 -22.53
CA ALA A 30 -6.43 23.25 -21.80
C ALA A 30 -6.94 22.29 -20.70
N LEU A 31 -7.03 20.98 -20.98
CA LEU A 31 -7.42 19.96 -20.00
C LEU A 31 -6.45 19.92 -18.82
N LEU A 32 -5.13 19.89 -19.10
CA LEU A 32 -4.09 19.87 -18.06
C LEU A 32 -4.10 21.14 -17.21
N LEU A 33 -4.26 22.32 -17.84
CA LEU A 33 -4.35 23.59 -17.11
C LEU A 33 -5.59 23.68 -16.22
N ILE A 34 -6.77 23.25 -16.69
CA ILE A 34 -7.97 23.19 -15.84
C ILE A 34 -7.73 22.24 -14.66
N THR A 35 -7.09 21.09 -14.89
CA THR A 35 -6.77 20.11 -13.84
C THR A 35 -5.94 20.75 -12.72
N SER A 36 -4.83 21.44 -13.06
CA SER A 36 -3.97 22.16 -12.08
C SER A 36 -4.78 23.20 -11.30
N ILE A 37 -5.53 24.07 -12.01
CA ILE A 37 -6.31 25.14 -11.38
C ILE A 37 -7.36 24.58 -10.40
N CYS A 38 -8.04 23.48 -10.76
CA CYS A 38 -9.04 22.84 -9.89
C CYS A 38 -8.42 22.07 -8.71
N GLN A 39 -7.17 21.60 -8.82
CA GLN A 39 -6.43 21.00 -7.71
C GLN A 39 -5.92 22.07 -6.72
N GLU A 40 -5.43 23.20 -7.22
CA GLU A 40 -4.96 24.34 -6.41
C GLU A 40 -6.12 25.13 -5.76
N HIS A 41 -7.29 25.15 -6.40
CA HIS A 41 -8.46 25.94 -5.96
C HIS A 41 -9.72 25.07 -5.88
N SER A 42 -10.01 24.56 -4.68
CA SER A 42 -11.11 23.60 -4.45
C SER A 42 -12.49 24.09 -4.87
N ASN A 43 -12.81 25.36 -4.61
CA ASN A 43 -14.07 25.98 -5.06
C ASN A 43 -14.22 25.98 -6.59
N THR A 44 -13.12 25.91 -7.34
CA THR A 44 -13.13 25.92 -8.80
C THR A 44 -13.47 24.54 -9.40
N CYS A 45 -13.29 23.39 -8.70
CA CYS A 45 -13.90 22.10 -9.17
C CYS A 45 -15.43 22.19 -9.14
N VAL A 46 -16.00 22.83 -8.10
CA VAL A 46 -17.44 23.05 -7.97
C VAL A 46 -17.95 23.92 -9.13
N TYR A 47 -17.31 25.06 -9.39
CA TYR A 47 -17.66 25.89 -10.55
C TYR A 47 -17.51 25.15 -11.89
N PHE A 48 -16.43 24.39 -12.08
CA PHE A 48 -16.21 23.58 -13.28
C PHE A 48 -17.31 22.52 -13.48
N GLN A 49 -17.76 21.88 -12.40
CA GLN A 49 -18.89 20.96 -12.40
C GLN A 49 -20.21 21.67 -12.76
N ASP A 50 -20.49 22.82 -12.16
CA ASP A 50 -21.71 23.62 -12.38
C ASP A 50 -21.86 24.07 -13.85
N ILE A 51 -20.76 24.47 -14.50
CA ILE A 51 -20.76 24.84 -15.94
C ILE A 51 -20.76 23.64 -16.89
N GLY A 52 -20.91 22.41 -16.36
CA GLY A 52 -20.97 21.18 -17.13
C GLY A 52 -19.62 20.65 -17.63
N GLY A 53 -18.51 21.12 -17.06
CA GLY A 53 -17.15 20.76 -17.45
C GLY A 53 -16.88 19.26 -17.41
N LEU A 54 -17.19 18.59 -16.29
CA LEU A 54 -17.04 17.13 -16.15
C LEU A 54 -17.78 16.36 -17.26
N LYS A 55 -19.03 16.76 -17.57
CA LYS A 55 -19.85 16.13 -18.63
C LYS A 55 -19.24 16.32 -20.02
N LEU A 56 -18.59 17.46 -20.26
CA LEU A 56 -17.90 17.71 -21.52
C LEU A 56 -16.63 16.84 -21.65
N VAL A 57 -15.82 16.75 -20.60
CA VAL A 57 -14.59 15.94 -20.60
C VAL A 57 -14.91 14.45 -20.71
N HIS A 58 -15.96 13.98 -20.02
CA HIS A 58 -16.48 12.62 -20.17
C HIS A 58 -16.95 12.34 -21.60
N LYS A 59 -17.71 13.25 -22.21
CA LYS A 59 -18.09 13.15 -23.62
C LYS A 59 -16.86 13.12 -24.55
N LEU A 60 -15.79 13.85 -24.24
CA LEU A 60 -14.55 13.85 -25.02
C LEU A 60 -13.86 12.49 -24.94
N ALA A 61 -13.72 11.90 -23.74
CA ALA A 61 -13.08 10.60 -23.53
C ALA A 61 -13.76 9.46 -24.33
N ARG A 62 -15.09 9.45 -24.40
CA ARG A 62 -15.84 8.45 -25.19
C ARG A 62 -15.94 8.74 -26.70
N SER A 63 -15.50 9.91 -27.16
CA SER A 63 -15.63 10.30 -28.57
C SER A 63 -14.63 9.57 -29.46
N ASP A 64 -14.85 9.61 -30.78
CA ASP A 64 -13.90 9.14 -31.78
C ASP A 64 -12.74 10.15 -31.94
N VAL A 65 -11.91 10.22 -30.90
CA VAL A 65 -10.69 11.03 -30.82
C VAL A 65 -9.47 10.11 -30.60
N PRO A 66 -8.24 10.54 -30.95
CA PRO A 66 -7.04 9.74 -30.75
C PRO A 66 -6.84 9.30 -29.29
N SER A 67 -6.26 8.11 -29.09
CA SER A 67 -6.03 7.52 -27.75
C SER A 67 -5.36 8.49 -26.79
N SER A 68 -4.33 9.21 -27.23
CA SER A 68 -3.63 10.21 -26.42
C SER A 68 -4.52 11.34 -25.89
N LEU A 69 -5.60 11.70 -26.59
CA LEU A 69 -6.57 12.68 -26.09
C LEU A 69 -7.60 12.04 -25.13
N LYS A 70 -7.96 10.77 -25.34
CA LYS A 70 -8.75 10.00 -24.36
C LYS A 70 -7.98 9.85 -23.05
N GLU A 71 -6.70 9.50 -23.13
CA GLU A 71 -5.80 9.33 -21.99
C GLU A 71 -5.75 10.62 -21.13
N VAL A 72 -5.57 11.79 -21.74
CA VAL A 72 -5.56 13.08 -21.02
C VAL A 72 -6.94 13.44 -20.45
N ALA A 73 -8.03 13.15 -21.18
CA ALA A 73 -9.39 13.39 -20.69
C ALA A 73 -9.72 12.51 -19.47
N LEU A 74 -9.36 11.22 -19.51
CA LEU A 74 -9.53 10.28 -18.39
C LEU A 74 -8.63 10.64 -17.20
N TYR A 75 -7.37 11.03 -17.46
CA TYR A 75 -6.46 11.53 -16.42
C TYR A 75 -7.07 12.72 -15.67
N MET A 76 -7.66 13.67 -16.37
CA MET A 76 -8.36 14.81 -15.78
C MET A 76 -9.55 14.36 -14.92
N LEU A 77 -10.40 13.46 -15.42
CA LEU A 77 -11.55 12.95 -14.66
C LEU A 77 -11.12 12.23 -13.38
N GLY A 78 -10.11 11.35 -13.46
CA GLY A 78 -9.55 10.65 -12.30
C GLY A 78 -8.93 11.63 -11.30
N SER A 79 -8.12 12.58 -11.77
CA SER A 79 -7.49 13.61 -10.92
C SER A 79 -8.50 14.46 -10.17
N LEU A 80 -9.62 14.84 -10.80
CA LEU A 80 -10.70 15.60 -10.15
C LEU A 80 -11.55 14.74 -9.22
N ALA A 81 -11.79 13.46 -9.56
CA ALA A 81 -12.48 12.51 -8.69
C ALA A 81 -11.66 12.23 -7.40
N ASN A 82 -10.34 12.05 -7.52
CA ASN A 82 -9.47 11.78 -6.39
C ASN A 82 -9.32 12.99 -5.44
N SER A 83 -9.38 14.21 -5.97
CA SER A 83 -9.20 15.44 -5.19
C SER A 83 -10.48 16.03 -4.60
N HIS A 84 -11.65 15.80 -5.22
CA HIS A 84 -12.92 16.44 -4.81
C HIS A 84 -14.09 15.46 -4.76
N VAL A 85 -14.64 15.24 -3.56
CA VAL A 85 -15.76 14.31 -3.31
C VAL A 85 -17.00 14.58 -4.18
N LEU A 86 -17.34 15.86 -4.45
CA LEU A 86 -18.47 16.20 -5.34
C LEU A 86 -18.20 15.81 -6.80
N CYS A 87 -16.95 15.99 -7.24
CA CYS A 87 -16.49 15.62 -8.57
C CYS A 87 -16.42 14.06 -8.66
N GLN A 88 -16.01 13.36 -7.60
CA GLN A 88 -16.07 11.89 -7.45
C GLN A 88 -17.51 11.34 -7.55
N GLN A 89 -18.44 11.85 -6.72
CA GLN A 89 -19.84 11.43 -6.69
C GLN A 89 -20.54 11.67 -8.02
N SER A 90 -20.24 12.78 -8.71
CA SER A 90 -20.78 13.10 -10.03
C SER A 90 -20.28 12.19 -11.15
N LEU A 91 -19.15 11.51 -10.96
CA LEU A 91 -18.55 10.58 -11.93
C LEU A 91 -18.81 9.11 -11.56
N CYS A 92 -19.28 8.83 -10.35
CA CYS A 92 -19.57 7.50 -9.83
C CYS A 92 -20.87 6.94 -10.45
N THR A 93 -20.86 6.66 -11.75
CA THR A 93 -22.01 6.24 -12.56
C THR A 93 -21.72 4.94 -13.30
N THR A 94 -22.73 4.08 -13.46
CA THR A 94 -22.61 2.80 -14.18
C THR A 94 -21.99 2.98 -15.57
N GLU A 95 -22.39 4.04 -16.29
CA GLU A 95 -21.88 4.33 -17.63
C GLU A 95 -20.38 4.59 -17.68
N LEU A 96 -19.80 5.27 -16.68
CA LEU A 96 -18.35 5.50 -16.65
C LEU A 96 -17.60 4.21 -16.30
N PHE A 97 -18.16 3.37 -15.42
CA PHE A 97 -17.57 2.08 -15.10
C PHE A 97 -17.58 1.11 -16.30
N ASP A 98 -18.67 1.06 -17.08
CA ASP A 98 -18.75 0.25 -18.31
C ASP A 98 -17.80 0.77 -19.41
N GLU A 99 -17.59 2.09 -19.50
CA GLU A 99 -16.57 2.67 -20.39
C GLU A 99 -15.15 2.28 -19.94
N MET A 100 -14.85 2.29 -18.63
CA MET A 100 -13.54 1.85 -18.11
C MET A 100 -13.33 0.35 -18.33
N LEU A 101 -14.37 -0.47 -18.14
CA LEU A 101 -14.37 -1.90 -18.48
C LEU A 101 -13.97 -2.11 -19.95
N THR A 102 -14.58 -1.34 -20.86
CA THR A 102 -14.33 -1.41 -22.30
C THR A 102 -12.86 -1.12 -22.63
N PHE A 103 -12.28 -0.04 -22.09
CA PHE A 103 -10.87 0.29 -22.30
C PHE A 103 -9.89 -0.69 -21.64
N MET A 104 -10.30 -1.38 -20.57
CA MET A 104 -9.49 -2.43 -19.94
C MET A 104 -9.46 -3.75 -20.73
N VAL A 105 -10.54 -4.11 -21.42
CA VAL A 105 -10.65 -5.41 -22.13
C VAL A 105 -10.33 -5.34 -23.63
N ASP A 106 -10.30 -4.16 -24.24
CA ASP A 106 -9.97 -3.99 -25.64
C ASP A 106 -8.48 -4.28 -25.93
N GLU A 107 -8.21 -5.31 -26.72
CA GLU A 107 -6.86 -5.73 -27.14
C GLU A 107 -6.13 -4.66 -27.98
N ASN A 108 -6.84 -3.66 -28.52
CA ASN A 108 -6.27 -2.54 -29.26
C ASN A 108 -5.91 -1.34 -28.37
N SER A 109 -6.31 -1.35 -27.09
CA SER A 109 -6.03 -0.26 -26.16
C SER A 109 -4.56 -0.29 -25.72
N SER A 110 -3.95 0.89 -25.65
CA SER A 110 -2.55 1.03 -25.19
C SER A 110 -2.44 0.69 -23.70
N THR A 111 -1.27 0.22 -23.26
CA THR A 111 -0.96 0.02 -21.82
C THR A 111 -1.19 1.30 -21.02
N ASN A 112 -0.98 2.48 -21.63
CA ASN A 112 -1.28 3.78 -21.04
C ASN A 112 -2.79 4.00 -20.86
N LEU A 113 -3.61 3.71 -21.88
CA LEU A 113 -5.06 3.83 -21.83
C LEU A 113 -5.68 2.85 -20.81
N GLN A 114 -5.13 1.63 -20.72
CA GLN A 114 -5.49 0.69 -19.66
C GLN A 114 -5.10 1.24 -18.27
N SER A 115 -3.87 1.72 -18.10
CA SER A 115 -3.36 2.24 -16.82
C SER A 115 -4.13 3.45 -16.31
N VAL A 116 -4.48 4.41 -17.19
CA VAL A 116 -5.30 5.56 -16.81
C VAL A 116 -6.75 5.15 -16.53
N SER A 117 -7.30 4.15 -17.23
CA SER A 117 -8.66 3.64 -16.96
C SER A 117 -8.73 2.95 -15.58
N VAL A 118 -7.72 2.14 -15.23
CA VAL A 118 -7.54 1.58 -13.88
C VAL A 118 -7.38 2.71 -12.85
N SER A 119 -6.63 3.77 -13.16
CA SER A 119 -6.44 4.92 -12.26
C SER A 119 -7.72 5.77 -12.07
N VAL A 120 -8.59 5.85 -13.07
CA VAL A 120 -9.95 6.41 -12.92
C VAL A 120 -10.76 5.54 -11.97
N LEU A 121 -10.77 4.21 -12.15
CA LEU A 121 -11.46 3.29 -11.22
C LEU A 121 -10.93 3.43 -9.78
N LEU A 122 -9.61 3.48 -9.57
CA LEU A 122 -8.99 3.77 -8.28
C LEU A 122 -9.56 5.05 -7.65
N SER A 123 -9.63 6.13 -8.44
CA SER A 123 -10.13 7.44 -8.01
C SER A 123 -11.62 7.41 -7.68
N LEU A 124 -12.40 6.53 -8.31
CA LEU A 124 -13.85 6.38 -8.07
C LEU A 124 -14.17 5.48 -6.87
N VAL A 125 -13.35 4.45 -6.57
CA VAL A 125 -13.63 3.51 -5.46
C VAL A 125 -12.94 3.86 -4.15
N SER A 126 -11.83 4.60 -4.19
CA SER A 126 -11.10 5.02 -2.98
C SER A 126 -11.98 5.85 -2.06
N LYS A 127 -12.13 5.42 -0.80
CA LYS A 127 -12.95 6.08 0.23
C LYS A 127 -14.44 6.18 -0.14
N ASN A 128 -14.91 5.38 -1.11
CA ASN A 128 -16.26 5.47 -1.68
C ASN A 128 -16.93 4.09 -1.80
N GLY A 129 -17.80 3.75 -0.84
CA GLY A 129 -18.55 2.50 -0.84
C GLY A 129 -19.53 2.34 -2.01
N ASP A 130 -20.04 3.43 -2.58
CA ASP A 130 -20.89 3.37 -3.78
C ASP A 130 -20.06 2.99 -5.01
N GLY A 131 -18.85 3.54 -5.14
CA GLY A 131 -17.89 3.16 -6.17
C GLY A 131 -17.45 1.70 -6.04
N GLN A 132 -17.12 1.24 -4.83
CA GLN A 132 -16.78 -0.17 -4.58
C GLN A 132 -17.92 -1.15 -4.95
N ARG A 133 -19.18 -0.73 -4.77
CA ARG A 133 -20.37 -1.49 -5.19
C ARG A 133 -20.50 -1.50 -6.71
N LEU A 134 -20.45 -0.34 -7.36
CA LEU A 134 -20.54 -0.26 -8.83
C LEU A 134 -19.43 -1.08 -9.50
N LEU A 135 -18.19 -1.03 -9.00
CA LEU A 135 -17.06 -1.82 -9.49
C LEU A 135 -17.36 -3.33 -9.56
N ARG A 136 -18.16 -3.83 -8.62
CA ARG A 136 -18.60 -5.22 -8.55
C ARG A 136 -19.81 -5.47 -9.45
N GLU A 137 -20.78 -4.55 -9.47
CA GLU A 137 -22.02 -4.69 -10.24
C GLU A 137 -21.79 -4.58 -11.76
N THR A 138 -20.76 -3.85 -12.21
CA THR A 138 -20.34 -3.76 -13.62
C THR A 138 -19.24 -4.76 -14.00
N ASP A 139 -18.97 -5.78 -13.18
CA ASP A 139 -17.94 -6.82 -13.37
C ASP A 139 -16.47 -6.32 -13.51
N CYS A 140 -16.23 -5.00 -13.36
CA CYS A 140 -14.88 -4.42 -13.37
C CYS A 140 -13.96 -5.10 -12.35
N LEU A 141 -14.48 -5.48 -11.17
CA LEU A 141 -13.72 -6.20 -10.15
C LEU A 141 -13.18 -7.56 -10.63
N SER A 142 -13.92 -8.27 -11.48
CA SER A 142 -13.48 -9.55 -12.06
C SER A 142 -12.39 -9.32 -13.11
N VAL A 143 -12.55 -8.31 -13.96
CA VAL A 143 -11.56 -7.94 -14.99
C VAL A 143 -10.27 -7.42 -14.36
N LEU A 144 -10.32 -6.60 -13.30
CA LEU A 144 -9.14 -6.16 -12.56
C LEU A 144 -8.34 -7.35 -11.97
N GLN A 145 -9.02 -8.35 -11.41
CA GLN A 145 -8.38 -9.57 -10.91
C GLN A 145 -7.79 -10.45 -12.02
N LYS A 146 -8.40 -10.46 -13.21
CA LYS A 146 -7.86 -11.15 -14.39
C LYS A 146 -6.58 -10.45 -14.86
N LEU A 147 -6.67 -9.14 -15.14
CA LEU A 147 -5.54 -8.31 -15.57
C LEU A 147 -4.37 -8.40 -14.60
N PHE A 148 -4.60 -8.32 -13.28
CA PHE A 148 -3.55 -8.44 -12.27
C PHE A 148 -2.70 -9.72 -12.40
N ARG A 149 -3.30 -10.84 -12.84
CA ARG A 149 -2.58 -12.12 -13.05
C ARG A 149 -1.83 -12.17 -14.38
N GLU A 150 -2.33 -11.46 -15.38
CA GLU A 150 -1.84 -11.47 -16.76
C GLU A 150 -0.78 -10.38 -17.00
N THR A 151 -0.82 -9.25 -16.28
CA THR A 151 0.13 -8.15 -16.41
C THR A 151 1.51 -8.45 -15.82
N LEU A 152 1.61 -9.23 -14.74
CA LEU A 152 2.90 -9.61 -14.14
C LEU A 152 2.94 -11.06 -13.69
N THR A 153 3.93 -11.77 -14.22
CA THR A 153 4.20 -13.19 -14.00
C THR A 153 5.59 -13.40 -13.37
N LYS A 154 5.80 -14.59 -12.79
CA LYS A 154 7.09 -15.04 -12.23
C LYS A 154 8.26 -14.86 -13.20
N SER A 155 8.08 -15.25 -14.47
CA SER A 155 9.09 -15.14 -15.52
C SER A 155 9.52 -13.69 -15.81
N GLU A 156 8.62 -12.72 -15.65
CA GLU A 156 8.91 -11.31 -15.94
C GLU A 156 9.70 -10.64 -14.81
N ILE A 157 9.44 -11.03 -13.56
CA ILE A 157 10.19 -10.59 -12.37
C ILE A 157 11.67 -11.01 -12.47
N ASP A 158 11.90 -12.24 -12.96
CA ASP A 158 13.21 -12.86 -13.17
C ASP A 158 13.92 -12.38 -14.46
N SER A 159 13.19 -11.74 -15.38
CA SER A 159 13.70 -11.27 -16.67
C SER A 159 14.47 -9.93 -16.59
N SER A 160 14.93 -9.42 -17.74
CA SER A 160 15.60 -8.11 -17.80
C SER A 160 14.69 -7.00 -17.27
N ASN A 161 15.27 -6.05 -16.53
CA ASN A 161 14.51 -4.98 -15.87
C ASN A 161 13.61 -4.19 -16.83
N GLU A 162 13.94 -4.08 -18.10
CA GLU A 162 13.16 -3.33 -19.11
C GLU A 162 11.71 -3.83 -19.25
N SER A 163 11.50 -5.15 -19.33
CA SER A 163 10.15 -5.72 -19.50
C SER A 163 9.29 -5.55 -18.23
N PHE A 164 9.91 -5.65 -17.05
CA PHE A 164 9.25 -5.35 -15.79
C PHE A 164 8.84 -3.86 -15.70
N MET A 165 9.74 -2.94 -16.04
CA MET A 165 9.49 -1.49 -15.92
C MET A 165 8.42 -0.98 -16.88
N GLU A 166 8.25 -1.60 -18.05
CA GLU A 166 7.15 -1.28 -18.98
C GLU A 166 5.76 -1.62 -18.40
N LYS A 167 5.64 -2.78 -17.73
CA LYS A 167 4.36 -3.27 -17.19
C LYS A 167 4.06 -2.79 -15.78
N TYR A 168 5.08 -2.37 -15.03
CA TYR A 168 4.98 -1.94 -13.64
C TYR A 168 3.92 -0.86 -13.37
N PRO A 169 3.75 0.21 -14.18
CA PRO A 169 2.75 1.25 -13.90
C PRO A 169 1.32 0.70 -13.87
N LEU A 170 0.94 -0.11 -14.87
CA LEU A 170 -0.37 -0.77 -14.94
C LEU A 170 -0.53 -1.76 -13.77
N TRP A 171 0.47 -2.60 -13.51
CA TRP A 171 0.41 -3.57 -12.42
C TRP A 171 0.27 -2.91 -11.04
N ASN A 172 0.99 -1.82 -10.77
CA ASN A 172 0.88 -1.08 -9.52
C ASN A 172 -0.47 -0.36 -9.37
N ALA A 173 -1.03 0.16 -10.48
CA ALA A 173 -2.39 0.70 -10.49
C ALA A 173 -3.43 -0.39 -10.19
N LEU A 174 -3.25 -1.61 -10.72
CA LEU A 174 -4.11 -2.77 -10.44
C LEU A 174 -4.04 -3.16 -8.95
N CYS A 175 -2.84 -3.27 -8.37
CA CYS A 175 -2.64 -3.52 -6.93
C CYS A 175 -3.39 -2.48 -6.07
N SER A 176 -3.23 -1.20 -6.40
CA SER A 176 -3.84 -0.08 -5.67
C SER A 176 -5.38 -0.11 -5.78
N THR A 177 -5.91 -0.35 -6.99
CA THR A 177 -7.35 -0.39 -7.25
C THR A 177 -8.02 -1.57 -6.57
N LEU A 178 -7.40 -2.76 -6.61
CA LEU A 178 -7.88 -3.94 -5.91
C LEU A 178 -7.86 -3.75 -4.39
N GLY A 179 -6.85 -3.06 -3.84
CA GLY A 179 -6.80 -2.68 -2.43
C GLY A 179 -7.92 -1.71 -2.03
N ALA A 180 -8.13 -0.64 -2.80
CA ALA A 180 -9.20 0.34 -2.56
C ALA A 180 -10.61 -0.24 -2.79
N ALA A 181 -10.75 -1.29 -3.61
CA ALA A 181 -12.00 -1.99 -3.83
C ALA A 181 -12.49 -2.79 -2.61
N VAL A 182 -11.57 -3.22 -1.74
CA VAL A 182 -11.86 -4.14 -0.62
C VAL A 182 -11.83 -3.47 0.75
N ASN A 183 -11.15 -2.34 0.87
CA ASN A 183 -10.95 -1.65 2.14
C ASN A 183 -10.89 -0.12 1.95
N ASN A 184 -11.20 0.61 3.02
CA ASN A 184 -11.44 2.06 3.06
C ASN A 184 -12.56 2.54 2.09
N PRO A 185 -13.85 2.32 2.40
CA PRO A 185 -14.38 1.59 3.57
C PRO A 185 -14.19 0.06 3.45
N GLN A 186 -14.24 -0.66 4.57
CA GLN A 186 -14.14 -2.12 4.58
C GLN A 186 -15.34 -2.74 3.82
N ASN A 187 -15.05 -3.67 2.90
CA ASN A 187 -16.05 -4.30 2.05
C ASN A 187 -15.85 -5.82 2.04
N GLU A 188 -16.47 -6.50 3.01
CA GLU A 188 -16.36 -7.96 3.19
C GLU A 188 -16.68 -8.77 1.92
N GLU A 189 -17.62 -8.28 1.11
CA GLU A 189 -18.08 -8.93 -0.12
C GLU A 189 -16.97 -8.87 -1.18
N ASN A 190 -16.39 -7.69 -1.38
CA ASN A 190 -15.25 -7.51 -2.28
C ASN A 190 -14.00 -8.23 -1.75
N GLN A 191 -13.76 -8.26 -0.43
CA GLN A 191 -12.68 -9.06 0.19
C GLN A 191 -12.83 -10.56 -0.14
N LYS A 192 -14.04 -11.13 -0.04
CA LYS A 192 -14.35 -12.54 -0.37
C LYS A 192 -14.18 -12.86 -1.86
N ILE A 193 -14.35 -11.87 -2.73
CA ILE A 193 -14.10 -12.00 -4.17
C ILE A 193 -12.58 -11.90 -4.44
N CYS A 194 -11.95 -10.81 -4.01
CA CYS A 194 -10.53 -10.54 -4.21
C CYS A 194 -9.60 -11.55 -3.56
N CYS A 195 -10.00 -12.26 -2.51
CA CYS A 195 -9.14 -13.29 -1.92
C CYS A 195 -8.73 -14.38 -2.92
N SER A 196 -9.45 -14.52 -4.04
CA SER A 196 -9.07 -15.39 -5.17
C SER A 196 -7.67 -15.09 -5.72
N ILE A 197 -7.15 -13.85 -5.59
CA ILE A 197 -5.84 -13.45 -6.14
C ILE A 197 -4.66 -13.90 -5.28
N LEU A 198 -4.89 -14.21 -4.00
CA LEU A 198 -3.84 -14.48 -3.02
C LEU A 198 -2.87 -15.63 -3.44
N PRO A 199 -3.31 -16.73 -4.09
CA PRO A 199 -2.40 -17.73 -4.66
C PRO A 199 -1.42 -17.17 -5.70
N HIS A 200 -1.83 -16.19 -6.53
CA HIS A 200 -0.91 -15.54 -7.48
C HIS A 200 0.03 -14.59 -6.74
N VAL A 201 -0.47 -13.85 -5.75
CA VAL A 201 0.37 -12.99 -4.90
C VAL A 201 1.50 -13.80 -4.24
N GLN A 202 1.21 -15.00 -3.74
CA GLN A 202 2.21 -15.90 -3.16
C GLN A 202 3.32 -16.28 -4.16
N THR A 203 2.98 -16.60 -5.42
CA THR A 203 4.01 -16.99 -6.42
C THR A 203 4.92 -15.85 -6.81
N LEU A 204 4.43 -14.60 -6.79
CA LEU A 204 5.24 -13.40 -7.02
C LEU A 204 6.12 -13.05 -5.80
N LEU A 205 5.61 -13.23 -4.58
CA LEU A 205 6.38 -13.03 -3.34
C LEU A 205 7.48 -14.08 -3.13
N GLU A 206 7.25 -15.34 -3.55
CA GLU A 206 8.23 -16.42 -3.42
C GLU A 206 9.57 -16.10 -4.13
N VAL A 207 9.49 -15.41 -5.27
CA VAL A 207 10.63 -15.12 -6.16
C VAL A 207 11.24 -13.74 -5.98
N SER A 208 10.54 -12.80 -5.34
CA SER A 208 10.97 -11.41 -5.25
C SER A 208 11.41 -11.00 -3.84
N LYS A 209 12.52 -10.24 -3.80
CA LYS A 209 12.87 -9.37 -2.67
C LYS A 209 12.77 -7.87 -3.04
N LYS A 210 12.41 -7.54 -4.28
CA LYS A 210 12.43 -6.16 -4.81
C LYS A 210 11.36 -5.32 -4.06
N PRO A 211 11.69 -4.19 -3.41
CA PRO A 211 10.72 -3.36 -2.69
C PRO A 211 9.48 -3.01 -3.53
N GLU A 212 9.69 -2.74 -4.82
CA GLU A 212 8.69 -2.37 -5.83
C GLU A 212 7.65 -3.48 -6.05
N ILE A 213 7.98 -4.74 -5.73
CA ILE A 213 7.07 -5.89 -5.84
C ILE A 213 6.54 -6.28 -4.46
N VAL A 214 7.41 -6.36 -3.46
CA VAL A 214 7.02 -6.84 -2.12
C VAL A 214 6.06 -5.87 -1.43
N CYS A 215 6.29 -4.57 -1.51
CA CYS A 215 5.46 -3.58 -0.80
C CYS A 215 4.02 -3.51 -1.35
N PRO A 216 3.76 -3.37 -2.67
CA PRO A 216 2.38 -3.36 -3.19
C PRO A 216 1.63 -4.67 -2.92
N LEU A 217 2.32 -5.82 -3.00
CA LEU A 217 1.72 -7.13 -2.68
C LEU A 217 1.38 -7.28 -1.19
N CYS A 218 2.26 -6.81 -0.30
CA CYS A 218 2.02 -6.81 1.13
C CYS A 218 0.83 -5.92 1.51
N LEU A 219 0.73 -4.73 0.92
CA LEU A 219 -0.42 -3.84 1.09
C LEU A 219 -1.71 -4.52 0.60
N LEU A 220 -1.70 -5.12 -0.60
CA LEU A 220 -2.86 -5.81 -1.18
C LEU A 220 -3.32 -7.00 -0.32
N ILE A 221 -2.39 -7.81 0.22
CA ILE A 221 -2.71 -8.85 1.20
C ILE A 221 -3.35 -8.22 2.44
N GLY A 222 -2.70 -7.21 3.03
CA GLY A 222 -3.17 -6.54 4.24
C GLY A 222 -4.61 -6.06 4.11
N LEU A 223 -4.92 -5.29 3.05
CA LEU A 223 -6.27 -4.76 2.81
C LEU A 223 -7.32 -5.85 2.53
N THR A 224 -6.93 -6.92 1.82
CA THR A 224 -7.83 -8.04 1.49
C THR A 224 -8.13 -8.94 2.70
N VAL A 225 -7.16 -9.09 3.61
CA VAL A 225 -7.24 -10.01 4.76
C VAL A 225 -7.73 -9.30 6.04
N ALA A 226 -7.51 -7.99 6.17
CA ALA A 226 -7.84 -7.21 7.37
C ALA A 226 -9.29 -7.40 7.82
N GLU A 227 -9.45 -7.64 9.12
CA GLU A 227 -10.74 -7.72 9.83
C GLU A 227 -11.74 -8.71 9.21
N ASN A 228 -11.25 -9.72 8.48
CA ASN A 228 -12.08 -10.72 7.81
C ASN A 228 -11.63 -12.15 8.16
N PRO A 229 -12.19 -12.78 9.21
CA PRO A 229 -11.79 -14.11 9.67
C PRO A 229 -11.92 -15.22 8.61
N SER A 230 -12.83 -15.05 7.64
CA SER A 230 -13.00 -16.02 6.55
C SER A 230 -11.82 -15.95 5.57
N VAL A 231 -11.41 -14.74 5.19
CA VAL A 231 -10.27 -14.53 4.29
C VAL A 231 -8.93 -14.80 5.00
N GLN A 232 -8.77 -14.44 6.27
CA GLN A 232 -7.62 -14.86 7.09
C GLN A 232 -7.48 -16.39 7.11
N LYS A 233 -8.58 -17.12 7.36
CA LYS A 233 -8.57 -18.60 7.37
C LYS A 233 -8.23 -19.18 6.00
N PHE A 234 -8.75 -18.59 4.91
CA PHE A 234 -8.39 -18.99 3.55
C PHE A 234 -6.90 -18.77 3.27
N PHE A 235 -6.38 -17.57 3.57
CA PHE A 235 -4.96 -17.22 3.38
C PHE A 235 -4.01 -18.15 4.15
N MET A 236 -4.35 -18.53 5.38
CA MET A 236 -3.60 -19.57 6.12
C MET A 236 -3.70 -20.95 5.44
N SER A 237 -4.87 -21.34 4.94
CA SER A 237 -5.07 -22.67 4.33
C SER A 237 -4.30 -22.89 3.03
N ILE A 238 -3.92 -21.81 2.32
CA ILE A 238 -3.07 -21.84 1.12
C ILE A 238 -1.58 -21.64 1.43
N GLY A 239 -1.17 -21.59 2.71
CA GLY A 239 0.23 -21.38 3.12
C GLY A 239 0.70 -19.92 3.01
N GLY A 240 -0.22 -18.94 3.03
CA GLY A 240 0.09 -17.52 2.85
C GLY A 240 1.02 -16.95 3.93
N LEU A 241 0.83 -17.36 5.19
CA LEU A 241 1.70 -16.97 6.30
C LEU A 241 3.09 -17.59 6.21
N ASP A 242 3.23 -18.80 5.66
CA ASP A 242 4.53 -19.45 5.49
C ASP A 242 5.39 -18.69 4.48
N ILE A 243 4.80 -18.28 3.34
CA ILE A 243 5.49 -17.45 2.33
C ILE A 243 5.88 -16.07 2.90
N LEU A 244 4.99 -15.39 3.64
CA LEU A 244 5.34 -14.12 4.28
C LEU A 244 6.46 -14.28 5.31
N ALA A 245 6.44 -15.36 6.11
CA ALA A 245 7.49 -15.64 7.06
C ALA A 245 8.84 -15.91 6.37
N ASP A 246 8.87 -16.70 5.30
CA ASP A 246 10.09 -16.95 4.52
C ASP A 246 10.67 -15.66 3.91
N VAL A 247 9.82 -14.80 3.33
CA VAL A 247 10.23 -13.50 2.79
C VAL A 247 10.76 -12.59 3.90
N PHE A 248 10.08 -12.54 5.05
CA PHE A 248 10.53 -11.78 6.21
C PHE A 248 11.89 -12.28 6.74
N ILE A 249 12.09 -13.59 6.93
CA ILE A 249 13.35 -14.15 7.44
C ILE A 249 14.52 -13.81 6.49
N LYS A 250 14.28 -13.86 5.18
CA LYS A 250 15.26 -13.44 4.16
C LYS A 250 15.61 -11.94 4.29
N LEU A 251 14.63 -11.05 4.33
CA LEU A 251 14.84 -9.60 4.41
C LEU A 251 15.44 -9.14 5.75
N ALA A 252 15.03 -9.76 6.86
CA ALA A 252 15.57 -9.54 8.20
C ALA A 252 16.94 -10.19 8.43
N GLY A 253 17.40 -11.04 7.51
CA GLY A 253 18.81 -11.45 7.42
C GLY A 253 19.70 -10.31 6.91
N ASP A 254 19.23 -9.60 5.90
CA ASP A 254 19.97 -8.54 5.19
C ASP A 254 19.83 -7.15 5.87
N ALA A 255 18.83 -6.98 6.76
CA ALA A 255 18.43 -5.71 7.38
C ALA A 255 19.54 -4.95 8.14
N CYS A 256 20.46 -5.65 8.81
CA CYS A 256 21.57 -4.99 9.55
C CYS A 256 22.62 -4.36 8.62
N GLN A 257 22.63 -4.73 7.33
CA GLN A 257 23.58 -4.22 6.33
C GLN A 257 22.89 -3.31 5.30
N ASN A 258 21.57 -3.41 5.16
CA ASN A 258 20.80 -2.66 4.18
C ASN A 258 19.48 -2.14 4.80
N ILE A 259 19.42 -0.82 5.03
CA ILE A 259 18.24 -0.15 5.58
C ILE A 259 16.99 -0.28 4.70
N SER A 260 17.15 -0.38 3.37
CA SER A 260 16.02 -0.63 2.46
C SER A 260 15.43 -2.02 2.72
N SER A 261 16.27 -3.05 2.88
CA SER A 261 15.82 -4.39 3.27
C SER A 261 15.12 -4.40 4.63
N ALA A 262 15.59 -3.59 5.58
CA ALA A 262 14.93 -3.43 6.88
C ALA A 262 13.53 -2.82 6.74
N LYS A 263 13.36 -1.76 5.94
CA LYS A 263 12.04 -1.14 5.69
C LYS A 263 11.06 -2.12 5.02
N VAL A 264 11.49 -2.89 4.01
CA VAL A 264 10.64 -3.93 3.42
C VAL A 264 10.33 -5.05 4.45
N ALA A 265 11.27 -5.42 5.33
CA ALA A 265 10.99 -6.36 6.41
C ALA A 265 9.94 -5.84 7.41
N VAL A 266 9.87 -4.53 7.64
CA VAL A 266 8.79 -3.88 8.43
C VAL A 266 7.45 -4.00 7.69
N THR A 267 7.39 -3.73 6.38
CA THR A 267 6.14 -3.88 5.59
C THR A 267 5.60 -5.32 5.63
N VAL A 268 6.48 -6.31 5.45
CA VAL A 268 6.11 -7.74 5.56
C VAL A 268 5.69 -8.09 6.99
N THR A 269 6.35 -7.52 8.00
CA THR A 269 5.98 -7.67 9.41
C THR A 269 4.56 -7.19 9.67
N ILE A 270 4.23 -5.94 9.33
CA ILE A 270 2.90 -5.36 9.52
C ILE A 270 1.83 -6.21 8.83
N THR A 271 2.12 -6.69 7.61
CA THR A 271 1.22 -7.57 6.86
C THR A 271 0.99 -8.92 7.56
N MET A 272 2.04 -9.54 8.11
CA MET A 272 1.86 -10.72 8.98
C MET A 272 0.99 -10.39 10.19
N GLY A 273 1.22 -9.25 10.85
CA GLY A 273 0.45 -8.78 12.00
C GLY A 273 -1.06 -8.64 11.73
N VAL A 274 -1.42 -8.07 10.59
CA VAL A 274 -2.82 -7.97 10.09
C VAL A 274 -3.40 -9.35 9.79
N CYS A 275 -2.62 -10.26 9.19
CA CYS A 275 -3.08 -11.60 8.86
C CYS A 275 -3.31 -12.51 10.09
N ILE A 276 -2.69 -12.20 11.24
CA ILE A 276 -2.84 -12.97 12.49
C ILE A 276 -3.65 -12.25 13.57
N ALA A 277 -4.09 -11.00 13.33
CA ALA A 277 -4.94 -10.24 14.26
C ALA A 277 -6.19 -11.06 14.62
N ASP A 278 -6.43 -11.21 15.93
CA ASP A 278 -7.50 -12.03 16.52
C ASP A 278 -7.56 -13.50 16.04
N ASN A 279 -6.46 -14.02 15.50
CA ASN A 279 -6.41 -15.35 14.88
C ASN A 279 -5.30 -16.26 15.47
N PRO A 280 -5.53 -16.89 16.65
CA PRO A 280 -4.53 -17.69 17.36
C PRO A 280 -3.86 -18.84 16.57
N PRO A 281 -4.52 -19.50 15.59
CA PRO A 281 -3.84 -20.40 14.65
C PRO A 281 -2.66 -19.78 13.90
N GLY A 282 -2.75 -18.52 13.49
CA GLY A 282 -1.74 -17.85 12.67
C GLY A 282 -0.41 -17.65 13.41
N SER A 283 -0.45 -17.25 14.68
CA SER A 283 0.77 -17.09 15.49
C SER A 283 1.49 -18.43 15.74
N ARG A 284 0.79 -19.58 15.71
CA ARG A 284 1.43 -20.90 15.72
C ARG A 284 2.16 -21.25 14.42
N ILE A 285 1.76 -20.66 13.29
CA ILE A 285 2.49 -20.82 12.02
C ILE A 285 3.78 -20.00 12.09
N LEU A 286 3.71 -18.71 12.42
CA LEU A 286 4.89 -17.84 12.54
C LEU A 286 5.92 -18.35 13.56
N ALA A 287 5.47 -18.99 14.64
CA ALA A 287 6.36 -19.61 15.64
C ALA A 287 7.25 -20.72 15.05
N LYS A 288 6.78 -21.49 14.06
CA LYS A 288 7.59 -22.54 13.39
C LYS A 288 8.72 -21.96 12.54
N HIS A 289 8.52 -20.76 12.01
CA HIS A 289 9.47 -20.04 11.16
C HIS A 289 10.49 -19.21 11.96
N HIS A 290 10.49 -19.29 13.30
CA HIS A 290 11.39 -18.52 14.16
C HIS A 290 11.35 -16.99 13.92
N VAL A 291 10.15 -16.47 13.58
CA VAL A 291 9.92 -15.04 13.28
C VAL A 291 10.22 -14.14 14.48
N VAL A 292 9.86 -14.55 15.71
CA VAL A 292 9.93 -13.72 16.92
C VAL A 292 11.34 -13.19 17.25
N PRO A 293 12.43 -14.00 17.27
CA PRO A 293 13.80 -13.48 17.41
C PRO A 293 14.21 -12.43 16.36
N LYS A 294 13.75 -12.58 15.11
CA LYS A 294 14.04 -11.64 14.03
C LYS A 294 13.23 -10.35 14.16
N LEU A 295 11.98 -10.41 14.61
CA LEU A 295 11.18 -9.21 14.95
C LEU A 295 11.85 -8.37 16.03
N LEU A 296 12.40 -8.99 17.06
CA LEU A 296 13.15 -8.30 18.12
C LEU A 296 14.43 -7.65 17.60
N THR A 297 15.16 -8.34 16.71
CA THR A 297 16.35 -7.77 16.06
C THR A 297 15.99 -6.55 15.21
N LEU A 298 14.86 -6.62 14.49
CA LEU A 298 14.35 -5.52 13.67
C LEU A 298 13.87 -4.34 14.52
N LEU A 299 13.15 -4.59 15.62
CA LEU A 299 12.67 -3.57 16.56
C LEU A 299 13.81 -2.75 17.19
N LEU A 300 14.96 -3.39 17.44
CA LEU A 300 16.17 -2.78 18.00
C LEU A 300 17.02 -2.04 16.97
N LEU A 301 16.65 -2.02 15.68
CA LEU A 301 17.43 -1.35 14.65
C LEU A 301 17.30 0.19 14.76
N GLU A 302 18.44 0.88 14.88
CA GLU A 302 18.47 2.34 15.06
C GLU A 302 17.92 3.12 13.87
N GLY A 303 17.99 2.55 12.65
CA GLY A 303 17.53 3.21 11.43
C GLY A 303 16.02 3.21 11.18
N LEU A 304 15.21 2.54 12.03
CA LEU A 304 13.75 2.56 11.92
C LEU A 304 13.14 3.70 12.75
N ASP A 305 12.12 4.34 12.18
CA ASP A 305 11.35 5.39 12.86
C ASP A 305 10.34 4.84 13.89
N SER A 306 9.61 5.74 14.56
CA SER A 306 8.65 5.35 15.60
C SER A 306 7.39 4.64 15.08
N GLY A 307 6.93 4.94 13.86
CA GLY A 307 5.80 4.23 13.25
C GLY A 307 6.22 2.80 12.89
N GLU A 308 7.33 2.68 12.18
CA GLU A 308 7.93 1.39 11.81
C GLU A 308 8.15 0.48 13.03
N LYS A 309 8.68 1.03 14.13
CA LYS A 309 8.86 0.30 15.39
C LYS A 309 7.53 -0.08 16.06
N ASN A 310 6.51 0.77 16.00
CA ASN A 310 5.17 0.45 16.53
C ASN A 310 4.51 -0.71 15.75
N GLY A 311 4.60 -0.71 14.41
CA GLY A 311 4.07 -1.79 13.57
C GLY A 311 4.76 -3.15 13.83
N VAL A 312 6.08 -3.13 14.06
CA VAL A 312 6.84 -4.32 14.50
C VAL A 312 6.41 -4.77 15.89
N LEU A 313 6.26 -3.84 16.85
CA LEU A 313 5.87 -4.15 18.23
C LEU A 313 4.45 -4.71 18.33
N LEU A 314 3.49 -4.19 17.56
CA LEU A 314 2.13 -4.70 17.48
C LEU A 314 2.10 -6.15 16.94
N THR A 315 2.82 -6.39 15.83
CA THR A 315 2.94 -7.73 15.24
C THR A 315 3.61 -8.72 16.20
N LEU A 316 4.66 -8.28 16.91
CA LEU A 316 5.32 -9.06 17.94
C LEU A 316 4.36 -9.43 19.08
N GLY A 317 3.49 -8.50 19.48
CA GLY A 317 2.39 -8.73 20.43
C GLY A 317 1.49 -9.88 19.99
N HIS A 318 0.97 -9.85 18.75
CA HIS A 318 0.13 -10.94 18.21
C HIS A 318 0.89 -12.27 18.07
N ALA A 319 2.17 -12.24 17.67
CA ALA A 319 2.98 -13.44 17.46
C ALA A 319 3.32 -14.17 18.78
N ILE A 320 3.60 -13.44 19.86
CA ILE A 320 4.01 -14.02 21.15
C ILE A 320 2.85 -14.74 21.86
N VAL A 321 1.58 -14.48 21.54
CA VAL A 321 0.41 -15.15 22.15
C VAL A 321 0.48 -16.68 22.04
N SER A 322 1.09 -17.21 20.98
CA SER A 322 1.29 -18.67 20.79
C SER A 322 2.65 -19.20 21.23
N CYS A 323 3.55 -18.36 21.74
CA CYS A 323 4.82 -18.80 22.31
C CYS A 323 4.60 -19.41 23.70
N VAL A 324 5.40 -20.42 24.06
CA VAL A 324 5.44 -20.96 25.43
C VAL A 324 5.80 -19.81 26.39
N LYS A 325 5.09 -19.72 27.52
CA LYS A 325 5.22 -18.61 28.48
C LYS A 325 6.68 -18.31 28.84
N ASP A 326 7.51 -19.34 28.99
CA ASP A 326 8.92 -19.20 29.35
C ASP A 326 9.75 -18.42 28.31
N LEU A 327 9.43 -18.57 27.01
CA LEU A 327 10.07 -17.78 25.95
C LEU A 327 9.58 -16.33 26.01
N ALA A 328 8.26 -16.09 26.11
CA ALA A 328 7.71 -14.75 26.26
C ALA A 328 8.33 -14.01 27.47
N VAL A 329 8.53 -14.73 28.57
CA VAL A 329 9.19 -14.25 29.79
C VAL A 329 10.66 -13.91 29.57
N GLN A 330 11.44 -14.77 28.90
CA GLN A 330 12.85 -14.48 28.58
C GLN A 330 12.99 -13.29 27.63
N LEU A 331 12.08 -13.13 26.67
CA LEU A 331 12.09 -12.01 25.73
C LEU A 331 11.74 -10.68 26.42
N LEU A 332 10.75 -10.68 27.33
CA LEU A 332 10.43 -9.50 28.14
C LEU A 332 11.54 -9.16 29.15
N ALA A 333 12.27 -10.15 29.67
CA ALA A 333 13.39 -9.92 30.59
C ALA A 333 14.65 -9.36 29.91
N ASN A 334 14.83 -9.62 28.60
CA ASN A 334 15.96 -9.14 27.80
C ASN A 334 15.62 -7.87 26.98
N ALA A 335 14.36 -7.42 27.01
CA ALA A 335 13.95 -6.19 26.36
C ALA A 335 14.61 -4.98 27.05
N SER A 336 15.22 -4.07 26.26
CA SER A 336 15.84 -2.86 26.82
C SER A 336 14.77 -1.93 27.44
N GLN A 337 15.22 -0.97 28.26
CA GLN A 337 14.33 0.06 28.82
C GLN A 337 13.60 0.85 27.71
N ASP A 338 14.16 0.92 26.50
CA ASP A 338 13.56 1.58 25.34
C ASP A 338 12.32 0.85 24.83
N ILE A 339 12.33 -0.49 24.83
CA ILE A 339 11.14 -1.29 24.49
C ILE A 339 10.06 -1.09 25.56
N LEU A 340 10.45 -1.01 26.84
CA LEU A 340 9.51 -0.73 27.94
C LEU A 340 8.86 0.66 27.77
N GLY A 341 9.66 1.69 27.46
CA GLY A 341 9.19 3.06 27.22
C GLY A 341 8.41 3.29 25.91
N LEU A 342 8.46 2.33 24.98
CA LEU A 342 7.55 2.25 23.83
C LEU A 342 6.23 1.56 24.21
N CYS A 343 6.28 0.47 24.98
CA CYS A 343 5.09 -0.23 25.50
C CYS A 343 4.22 0.65 26.42
N GLU A 344 4.81 1.59 27.15
CA GLU A 344 4.08 2.57 27.98
C GLU A 344 3.22 3.56 27.18
N ARG A 345 3.41 3.66 25.85
CA ARG A 345 2.70 4.61 24.97
C ARG A 345 1.59 3.97 24.12
N GLY A 346 1.28 2.69 24.32
CA GLY A 346 0.27 1.97 23.53
C GLY A 346 -0.51 0.91 24.32
N GLU A 347 -1.65 0.48 23.79
CA GLU A 347 -2.61 -0.43 24.46
C GLU A 347 -2.09 -1.88 24.66
N ILE A 348 -0.89 -2.18 24.15
CA ILE A 348 -0.20 -3.48 24.25
C ILE A 348 0.05 -3.90 25.72
N PHE A 349 0.08 -2.93 26.65
CA PHE A 349 0.25 -3.17 28.08
C PHE A 349 -0.79 -4.13 28.67
N GLY A 350 -2.03 -4.19 28.16
CA GLY A 350 -3.08 -5.09 28.69
C GLY A 350 -2.70 -6.57 28.61
N HIS A 351 -2.25 -7.02 27.44
CA HIS A 351 -1.83 -8.41 27.23
C HIS A 351 -0.45 -8.69 27.82
N MET A 352 0.51 -7.78 27.69
CA MET A 352 1.84 -7.96 28.30
C MET A 352 1.78 -8.00 29.84
N LYS A 353 0.96 -7.16 30.48
CA LYS A 353 0.74 -7.18 31.95
C LYS A 353 0.04 -8.46 32.40
N THR A 354 -0.85 -9.04 31.59
CA THR A 354 -1.47 -10.34 31.87
C THR A 354 -0.43 -11.47 31.87
N ILE A 355 0.52 -11.44 30.93
CA ILE A 355 1.66 -12.37 30.89
C ILE A 355 2.60 -12.12 32.08
N GLN A 356 2.95 -10.86 32.36
CA GLN A 356 3.82 -10.43 33.46
C GLN A 356 3.24 -10.80 34.84
N ASN A 357 1.93 -10.65 35.06
CA ASN A 357 1.27 -11.07 36.30
C ASN A 357 1.23 -12.60 36.48
N SER A 358 1.49 -13.37 35.41
CA SER A 358 1.61 -14.83 35.46
C SER A 358 3.04 -15.34 35.68
N LEU A 359 4.02 -14.43 35.82
CA LEU A 359 5.40 -14.76 36.23
C LEU A 359 5.43 -15.36 37.65
N PRO A 360 6.19 -16.43 37.89
CA PRO A 360 6.58 -16.80 39.24
C PRO A 360 7.41 -15.66 39.85
N LYS A 361 6.90 -15.01 40.89
CA LYS A 361 7.66 -14.02 41.67
C LYS A 361 8.81 -14.71 42.41
N LYS A 362 9.95 -14.90 41.74
CA LYS A 362 11.20 -15.29 42.40
C LYS A 362 11.70 -14.12 43.24
N THR A 363 11.43 -14.19 44.54
CA THR A 363 11.93 -13.26 45.55
C THR A 363 13.45 -13.32 45.58
N ILE A 364 14.13 -12.37 44.92
CA ILE A 364 15.56 -12.14 45.13
C ILE A 364 15.70 -11.45 46.49
N LYS A 365 15.89 -12.23 47.56
CA LYS A 365 16.50 -11.70 48.78
C LYS A 365 17.99 -11.52 48.48
N ARG A 366 18.49 -10.28 48.58
CA ARG A 366 19.93 -10.03 48.72
C ARG A 366 20.37 -10.61 50.06
N GLU A 367 21.48 -11.34 50.05
CA GLU A 367 22.28 -11.60 51.24
C GLU A 367 23.10 -10.34 51.52
N GLU A 368 22.98 -9.81 52.73
CA GLU A 368 23.96 -8.93 53.37
C GLU A 368 24.07 -9.42 54.84
N ASP A 369 25.24 -9.93 55.22
CA ASP A 369 25.63 -10.22 56.61
C ASP A 369 25.78 -8.88 57.39
N GLU A 370 25.75 -8.76 58.73
CA GLU A 370 26.46 -9.55 59.74
C GLU A 370 25.75 -9.57 61.13
N GLU A 371 26.12 -10.58 61.93
CA GLU A 371 26.16 -10.69 63.42
C GLU A 371 25.12 -10.00 64.33
N GLN A 372 24.38 -10.81 65.11
CA GLN A 372 24.67 -11.00 66.55
C GLN A 372 23.76 -12.04 67.26
N GLY A 373 24.36 -12.96 68.03
CA GLY A 373 23.80 -13.50 69.29
C GLY A 373 22.74 -14.63 69.23
N PRO A 374 22.87 -15.74 70.02
CA PRO A 374 21.97 -16.90 69.88
C PRO A 374 20.97 -17.18 71.03
N LYS A 375 19.84 -17.82 70.66
CA LYS A 375 18.97 -18.77 71.42
C LYS A 375 18.10 -18.29 72.60
N THR A 376 16.80 -18.59 72.48
CA THR A 376 15.94 -19.49 73.31
C THR A 376 14.56 -19.53 72.61
N ASP A 377 14.06 -20.65 72.10
CA ASP A 377 13.26 -21.73 72.76
C ASP A 377 11.75 -21.38 72.88
N ASP A 378 10.90 -22.43 72.76
CA ASP A 378 9.42 -22.45 72.96
C ASP A 378 8.52 -21.68 71.95
N ASP A 379 7.30 -22.12 71.57
CA ASP A 379 6.59 -23.40 71.79
C ASP A 379 5.48 -23.65 70.71
N THR A 380 5.13 -24.93 70.52
CA THR A 380 3.86 -25.58 70.11
C THR A 380 2.72 -24.85 69.34
N GLY A 381 2.12 -25.58 68.37
CA GLY A 381 0.74 -25.39 67.85
C GLY A 381 0.65 -25.31 66.31
N ASP A 382 0.35 -26.36 65.53
CA ASP A 382 -0.90 -27.14 65.46
C ASP A 382 -2.19 -26.28 65.38
N SER A 383 -3.14 -26.46 64.46
CA SER A 383 -3.23 -27.36 63.30
C SER A 383 -4.42 -27.00 62.36
N VAL A 384 -4.36 -27.48 61.11
CA VAL A 384 -5.48 -28.11 60.35
C VAL A 384 -6.80 -27.35 60.04
N LEU A 385 -6.98 -27.11 58.73
CA LEU A 385 -8.19 -27.29 57.88
C LEU A 385 -9.61 -26.94 58.40
N LYS A 386 -10.37 -26.19 57.57
CA LYS A 386 -11.47 -26.79 56.79
C LYS A 386 -12.03 -25.91 55.67
N ASP A 387 -12.54 -26.60 54.64
CA ASP A 387 -13.21 -26.07 53.46
C ASP A 387 -14.63 -25.58 53.73
N SER A 388 -15.14 -24.72 52.84
CA SER A 388 -16.51 -24.88 52.30
C SER A 388 -16.69 -24.03 51.03
N ASP A 389 -17.05 -24.68 49.93
CA ASP A 389 -17.56 -24.02 48.71
C ASP A 389 -18.88 -23.30 48.99
N GLN A 390 -19.17 -22.23 48.24
CA GLN A 390 -20.55 -21.84 47.96
C GLN A 390 -20.66 -21.12 46.61
N GLU A 391 -21.40 -21.73 45.67
CA GLU A 391 -21.94 -21.02 44.51
C GLU A 391 -23.04 -20.06 44.95
N ASP A 392 -23.14 -18.90 44.31
CA ASP A 392 -24.38 -18.12 44.28
C ASP A 392 -24.53 -17.40 42.94
N ALA A 393 -25.76 -17.29 42.45
CA ALA A 393 -26.04 -16.98 41.04
C ALA A 393 -27.02 -15.82 40.84
N LEU A 394 -26.71 -14.96 39.84
CA LEU A 394 -27.58 -13.96 39.19
C LEU A 394 -27.93 -12.69 40.05
N PRO A 395 -28.44 -11.58 39.46
CA PRO A 395 -28.73 -11.30 38.04
C PRO A 395 -28.20 -9.95 37.47
N LYS A 396 -28.21 -9.87 36.12
CA LYS A 396 -28.35 -8.69 35.23
C LYS A 396 -28.16 -7.26 35.79
N ARG A 397 -27.29 -6.49 35.12
CA ARG A 397 -27.64 -5.17 34.56
C ARG A 397 -26.85 -4.87 33.28
N CYS A 398 -27.54 -4.47 32.21
CA CYS A 398 -26.88 -3.78 31.10
C CYS A 398 -26.45 -2.39 31.57
N SER A 399 -25.22 -2.02 31.27
CA SER A 399 -24.71 -0.66 31.39
C SER A 399 -24.11 -0.29 30.05
N GLU A 400 -24.80 0.57 29.31
CA GLU A 400 -24.21 1.23 28.13
C GLU A 400 -23.04 2.09 28.63
N SER A 401 -21.82 1.67 28.30
CA SER A 401 -20.60 2.38 28.64
C SER A 401 -19.86 2.71 27.37
N SER A 402 -20.21 3.84 26.76
CA SER A 402 -19.49 4.44 25.64
C SER A 402 -18.05 4.73 26.03
N ALA A 403 -17.14 3.79 25.73
CA ALA A 403 -15.70 3.99 25.84
C ALA A 403 -15.14 4.24 24.44
N GLN A 404 -14.68 5.46 24.19
CA GLN A 404 -13.95 5.80 22.97
C GLN A 404 -12.60 5.08 23.02
N ILE A 405 -12.43 4.04 22.22
CA ILE A 405 -11.13 3.41 21.97
C ILE A 405 -10.37 4.35 21.01
N TYR A 406 -9.20 4.82 21.43
CA TYR A 406 -8.34 5.66 20.60
C TYR A 406 -7.53 4.76 19.65
N HIS A 407 -8.18 4.27 18.60
CA HIS A 407 -7.47 3.67 17.48
C HIS A 407 -6.68 4.78 16.75
N PRO A 408 -5.34 4.68 16.62
CA PRO A 408 -4.64 5.38 15.56
C PRO A 408 -5.21 4.84 14.25
N SER A 409 -5.90 5.68 13.47
CA SER A 409 -6.60 5.18 12.28
C SER A 409 -5.55 4.71 11.27
N ALA A 410 -5.83 3.58 10.60
CA ALA A 410 -4.96 3.04 9.56
C ALA A 410 -4.66 4.02 8.40
N ASN A 411 -5.34 5.19 8.31
CA ASN A 411 -5.01 6.23 7.32
C ASN A 411 -3.64 6.88 7.55
N ASP A 412 -3.20 7.13 8.78
CA ASP A 412 -2.01 7.97 9.01
C ASP A 412 -0.72 7.27 8.53
N GLU A 413 -0.67 5.95 8.66
CA GLU A 413 0.45 5.12 8.21
C GLU A 413 0.37 4.76 6.71
N LEU A 414 -0.84 4.59 6.16
CA LEU A 414 -1.06 4.41 4.72
C LEU A 414 -0.71 5.67 3.92
N GLN A 415 -1.07 6.85 4.45
CA GLN A 415 -0.80 8.11 3.79
C GLN A 415 0.71 8.45 3.86
N SER A 416 1.37 8.19 4.99
CA SER A 416 2.83 8.27 5.11
C SER A 416 3.55 7.34 4.11
N GLN A 417 3.10 6.09 3.95
CA GLN A 417 3.73 5.17 2.99
C GLN A 417 3.50 5.57 1.53
N LEU A 418 2.30 6.05 1.18
CA LEU A 418 2.00 6.58 -0.16
C LEU A 418 2.79 7.86 -0.48
N GLU A 419 2.97 8.76 0.47
CA GLU A 419 3.78 9.97 0.31
C GLU A 419 5.29 9.66 0.26
N SER A 420 5.74 8.54 0.85
CA SER A 420 7.15 8.09 0.79
C SER A 420 7.54 7.41 -0.53
N LEU A 421 6.59 6.81 -1.24
CA LEU A 421 6.78 6.20 -2.56
C LEU A 421 6.64 7.27 -3.67
N GLY A 422 7.56 8.23 -3.63
CA GLY A 422 7.55 9.42 -4.49
C GLY A 422 7.50 9.10 -5.99
N GLY A 423 6.30 9.16 -6.56
CA GLY A 423 6.04 9.10 -8.00
C GLY A 423 5.00 10.15 -8.36
N ASP A 424 5.46 11.32 -8.82
CA ASP A 424 4.58 12.37 -9.33
C ASP A 424 3.91 11.88 -10.65
N PRO A 425 2.57 11.75 -10.71
CA PRO A 425 1.86 11.27 -11.90
C PRO A 425 2.06 12.15 -13.14
N THR A 426 2.51 13.40 -12.98
CA THR A 426 2.73 14.34 -14.10
C THR A 426 3.98 14.03 -14.93
N SER A 427 4.86 13.13 -14.47
CA SER A 427 6.14 12.83 -15.14
C SER A 427 6.00 12.07 -16.47
N ALA A 428 4.83 11.50 -16.78
CA ALA A 428 4.61 10.66 -17.97
C ALA A 428 4.57 11.39 -19.34
N PHE A 429 4.53 12.72 -19.37
CA PHE A 429 4.27 13.50 -20.62
C PHE A 429 5.44 14.38 -21.13
N SER A 430 6.65 14.24 -20.59
CA SER A 430 7.79 15.09 -20.97
C SER A 430 8.78 14.40 -21.93
N SER A 431 8.38 14.19 -23.19
CA SER A 431 9.28 13.76 -24.26
C SER A 431 10.04 14.95 -24.87
N LYS A 432 11.22 15.25 -24.33
CA LYS A 432 12.12 16.26 -24.93
C LYS A 432 12.82 15.76 -26.18
N HIS A 433 12.30 16.14 -27.35
CA HIS A 433 13.11 16.33 -28.56
C HIS A 433 13.29 17.82 -28.82
N GLU A 434 14.51 18.34 -28.66
CA GLU A 434 14.87 19.69 -29.12
C GLU A 434 15.40 19.63 -30.57
N PRO A 435 14.91 20.48 -31.48
CA PRO A 435 15.48 20.62 -32.82
C PRO A 435 16.65 21.62 -32.82
N VAL A 436 17.69 21.33 -33.60
CA VAL A 436 18.89 22.18 -33.75
C VAL A 436 18.88 22.95 -35.07
N GLY A 437 19.19 24.26 -34.99
CA GLY A 437 19.37 25.19 -36.12
C GLY A 437 18.24 26.23 -36.22
N SER A 438 18.46 27.53 -36.44
CA SER A 438 19.68 28.36 -36.56
C SER A 438 19.30 29.81 -36.14
N GLU A 439 20.07 30.90 -36.25
CA GLU A 439 21.38 31.23 -36.84
C GLU A 439 21.88 32.56 -36.22
N ARG A 440 23.21 32.82 -36.15
CA ARG A 440 23.74 34.20 -36.07
C ARG A 440 25.07 34.38 -36.82
N VAL A 441 25.06 35.40 -37.68
CA VAL A 441 25.95 35.73 -38.81
C VAL A 441 27.20 36.54 -38.39
N PHE A 442 28.23 36.52 -39.26
CA PHE A 442 29.42 37.40 -39.35
C PHE A 442 30.55 37.17 -38.31
N ASP A 443 31.85 37.20 -38.66
CA ASP A 443 32.51 37.45 -39.96
C ASP A 443 33.90 36.77 -40.10
N HIS A 444 34.42 36.76 -41.34
CA HIS A 444 35.70 36.16 -41.83
C HIS A 444 36.99 36.94 -41.39
N PRO A 445 38.27 36.57 -41.74
CA PRO A 445 38.74 35.67 -42.84
C PRO A 445 40.00 34.77 -42.64
N ALA A 446 40.21 33.87 -43.64
CA ALA A 446 41.48 33.30 -44.16
C ALA A 446 42.33 32.37 -43.24
N SER A 447 43.09 31.37 -43.73
CA SER A 447 43.55 30.98 -45.09
C SER A 447 43.90 29.48 -45.18
N GLU A 448 43.90 28.88 -46.39
CA GLU A 448 44.86 27.86 -46.93
C GLU A 448 45.21 26.56 -46.14
N ASP A 449 45.43 25.36 -46.70
CA ASP A 449 45.23 24.75 -48.04
C ASP A 449 45.44 23.19 -47.91
N GLU A 450 45.25 22.43 -49.00
CA GLU A 450 45.79 21.09 -49.33
C GLU A 450 45.39 19.77 -48.59
N ASN A 451 44.60 18.95 -49.29
CA ASN A 451 44.88 17.57 -49.76
C ASN A 451 45.47 16.46 -48.83
N ARG A 452 44.73 15.33 -48.68
CA ARG A 452 45.16 13.96 -49.14
C ARG A 452 44.14 12.80 -48.98
N VAL A 453 43.85 12.10 -50.10
CA VAL A 453 43.85 10.61 -50.34
C VAL A 453 43.12 9.70 -49.32
N GLN A 454 41.91 9.18 -49.60
CA GLN A 454 41.55 7.91 -50.33
C GLN A 454 41.97 6.55 -49.67
N GLN A 455 40.99 5.74 -49.21
CA GLN A 455 40.52 4.46 -49.83
C GLN A 455 39.47 3.69 -48.96
N PRO A 456 38.63 2.78 -49.52
CA PRO A 456 37.46 2.17 -48.85
C PRO A 456 37.63 0.68 -48.44
N PRO A 457 36.68 0.09 -47.66
CA PRO A 457 36.62 -1.35 -47.39
C PRO A 457 35.92 -2.16 -48.52
N LYS A 458 36.21 -3.46 -48.58
CA LYS A 458 35.64 -4.42 -49.55
C LYS A 458 34.41 -5.17 -49.01
N GLU A 459 33.54 -5.58 -49.92
CA GLU A 459 32.55 -6.64 -49.74
C GLU A 459 33.18 -8.03 -49.88
N GLU A 460 32.60 -9.04 -49.22
CA GLU A 460 32.72 -10.45 -49.63
C GLU A 460 31.39 -11.19 -49.33
N GLN A 461 31.09 -12.23 -50.13
CA GLN A 461 29.75 -12.79 -50.34
C GLN A 461 29.53 -14.16 -49.63
N PRO A 462 28.30 -14.71 -49.60
CA PRO A 462 27.92 -15.76 -48.65
C PRO A 462 28.20 -17.19 -49.11
N GLU A 463 28.28 -18.11 -48.14
CA GLU A 463 28.24 -19.57 -48.37
C GLU A 463 26.91 -20.18 -47.91
N ASN A 464 26.44 -21.14 -48.70
CA ASN A 464 25.47 -22.20 -48.39
C ASN A 464 25.89 -23.39 -49.31
N PRO A 465 25.76 -24.66 -48.89
CA PRO A 465 24.48 -25.23 -48.45
C PRO A 465 24.50 -26.01 -47.12
#